data_AF-A0A7C3WQ98-F1
#
_entry.id   AF-A0A7C3WQ98-F1
#
_cell.length_a   1.000
_cell.length_b   1.000
_cell.length_c   1.000
_cell.angle_alpha   90.00
_cell.angle_beta   90.00
_cell.angle_gamma   90.00
#
_symmetry.space_group_name_H-M   'P 1'
#
loop_
_entity.id
_entity.type
_entity.pdbx_description
1 polymer ?
#
loop_
_entity_poly.entity_id
_entity_poly.type
_entity_poly.pdbx_seq_one_letter_code
_entity_poly.pdbx_strand_id
1 'polypeptide(L)'
;MVNKKIALISLILIVVFIDILLEKFLMPLFYEGLPLPYPATGKPIGAALISATFFHTLLISGSIFAIGLMAEKVGFKLDELTPKTTQGKINLLMLFVMLASGMVMWWHPIAFLPFIITAAYLTIVELS
;
A
#
# COMPACT_ATOMS: atom_id res chain seq x y z
N MET A 1 -12.27 -8.82 31.32
CA MET A 1 -12.55 -9.08 29.88
C MET A 1 -12.44 -7.75 29.14
N VAL A 2 -11.50 -7.60 28.21
CA VAL A 2 -11.39 -6.36 27.41
C VAL A 2 -12.59 -6.30 26.47
N ASN A 3 -13.27 -5.15 26.44
CA ASN A 3 -14.39 -4.93 25.52
C ASN A 3 -13.87 -4.98 24.08
N LYS A 4 -14.38 -5.90 23.26
CA LYS A 4 -13.97 -6.10 21.86
C LYS A 4 -14.01 -4.81 21.03
N LYS A 5 -14.96 -3.92 21.31
CA LYS A 5 -15.06 -2.60 20.64
C LYS A 5 -13.90 -1.68 21.02
N ILE A 6 -13.54 -1.64 22.30
CA ILE A 6 -12.41 -0.83 22.79
C ILE A 6 -11.10 -1.37 22.20
N ALA A 7 -10.91 -2.69 22.18
CA ALA A 7 -9.75 -3.31 21.56
C ALA A 7 -9.63 -2.95 20.07
N LEU A 8 -10.74 -3.03 19.32
CA LEU A 8 -10.76 -2.66 17.90
C LEU A 8 -10.42 -1.18 17.68
N ILE A 9 -11.00 -0.27 18.47
CA ILE A 9 -10.71 1.16 18.38
C ILE A 9 -9.23 1.43 18.65
N SER A 10 -8.66 0.82 19.69
CA SER A 10 -7.23 0.96 19.99
C SER A 10 -6.35 0.45 18.84
N LEU A 11 -6.73 -0.66 18.20
CA LEU A 11 -5.98 -1.22 17.06
C LEU A 11 -6.04 -0.29 15.84
N ILE A 12 -7.21 0.26 15.52
CA ILE A 12 -7.37 1.22 14.43
C ILE A 12 -6.51 2.46 14.68
N LEU A 13 -6.51 2.99 15.91
CA LEU A 13 -5.67 4.14 16.27
C LEU A 13 -4.18 3.84 16.09
N ILE A 14 -3.73 2.63 16.42
CA ILE A 14 -2.34 2.21 16.20
C ILE A 14 -2.01 2.19 14.70
N VAL A 15 -2.89 1.63 13.86
CA VAL A 15 -2.68 1.58 12.39
C VAL A 15 -2.60 2.98 11.81
N VAL A 16 -3.56 3.85 12.14
CA VAL A 16 -3.58 5.25 11.68
C VAL A 16 -2.33 5.99 12.13
N PHE A 17 -1.88 5.77 13.37
CA PHE A 17 -0.65 6.39 13.86
C PHE A 17 0.60 5.91 13.09
N ILE A 18 0.69 4.61 12.79
CA ILE A 18 1.76 4.06 11.96
C ILE A 18 1.74 4.66 10.56
N ASP A 19 0.57 4.76 9.92
CA ASP A 19 0.42 5.37 8.60
C ASP A 19 0.91 6.81 8.58
N ILE A 20 0.48 7.63 9.54
CA ILE A 20 0.91 9.03 9.67
C ILE A 20 2.43 9.13 9.85
N LEU A 21 3.02 8.23 10.65
CA LEU A 21 4.46 8.19 10.81
C LEU A 21 5.17 7.81 9.50
N LEU A 22 4.72 6.76 8.82
CA LEU A 22 5.29 6.34 7.54
C LEU A 22 5.19 7.46 6.52
N GLU A 23 4.04 8.12 6.41
CA GLU A 23 3.84 9.25 5.51
C GLU A 23 4.80 10.38 5.84
N LYS A 24 4.90 10.79 7.10
CA LYS A 24 5.81 11.87 7.53
C LYS A 24 7.27 11.58 7.21
N PHE A 25 7.72 10.33 7.35
CA PHE A 25 9.13 9.97 7.15
C PHE A 25 9.47 9.64 5.69
N LEU A 26 8.56 9.01 4.95
CA LEU A 26 8.83 8.52 3.60
C LEU A 26 8.42 9.51 2.51
N MET A 27 7.40 10.35 2.73
CA MET A 27 6.99 11.34 1.73
C MET A 27 8.13 12.26 1.31
N PRO A 28 8.95 12.84 2.20
CA PRO A 28 10.05 13.70 1.81
C PRO A 28 11.02 13.04 0.82
N LEU A 29 11.27 11.73 0.95
CA LEU A 29 12.16 10.98 0.06
C LEU A 29 11.69 11.02 -1.41
N PHE A 30 10.37 11.07 -1.63
CA PHE A 30 9.83 11.11 -2.99
C PHE A 30 10.03 12.47 -3.68
N TYR A 31 10.31 13.51 -2.91
CA TYR A 31 10.57 14.86 -3.40
C TYR A 31 12.07 15.24 -3.30
N GLU A 32 12.92 14.37 -2.76
CA GLU A 32 14.36 14.63 -2.68
C GLU A 32 14.98 14.79 -4.07
N GLY A 33 15.89 15.75 -4.20
CA GLY A 33 16.55 16.08 -5.47
C GLY A 33 15.69 16.89 -6.44
N LEU A 34 14.44 17.24 -6.08
CA LEU A 34 13.63 18.14 -6.88
C LEU A 34 13.93 19.61 -6.53
N PRO A 35 14.40 20.43 -7.51
CA PRO A 35 14.63 21.84 -7.26
C PRO A 35 13.28 22.54 -7.00
N LEU A 36 13.17 23.17 -5.83
CA LEU A 36 12.06 24.05 -5.47
C LEU A 36 12.54 25.52 -5.52
N PRO A 37 11.83 26.44 -6.21
CA PRO A 37 10.60 26.21 -6.99
C PRO A 37 10.87 25.45 -8.29
N TYR A 38 9.89 24.65 -8.71
CA TYR A 38 10.01 23.84 -9.93
C TYR A 38 10.22 24.75 -11.16
N PRO A 39 11.24 24.48 -12.01
CA PRO A 39 11.35 25.18 -13.29
C PRO A 39 10.13 24.83 -14.14
N ALA A 40 9.61 25.80 -14.92
CA ALA A 40 8.39 25.65 -15.72
C ALA A 40 8.42 24.48 -16.73
N THR A 41 9.61 23.95 -17.03
CA THR A 41 9.85 22.78 -17.90
C THR A 41 10.32 21.53 -17.15
N GLY A 42 10.53 21.63 -15.84
CA GLY A 42 10.81 20.48 -14.99
C GLY A 42 9.63 19.52 -15.11
N LYS A 43 9.92 18.24 -15.33
CA LYS A 43 8.92 17.16 -15.31
C LYS A 43 8.97 16.37 -13.98
N PRO A 44 8.84 17.00 -12.80
CA PRO A 44 8.77 16.26 -11.54
C PRO A 44 7.46 15.48 -11.41
N ILE A 45 6.49 15.72 -12.30
CA ILE A 45 5.16 15.09 -12.31
C ILE A 45 5.30 13.56 -12.43
N GLY A 46 6.18 13.03 -13.25
CA GLY A 46 6.35 11.57 -13.35
C GLY A 46 6.98 10.98 -12.09
N ALA A 47 7.96 11.67 -11.52
CA ALA A 47 8.78 11.21 -10.40
C ALA A 47 8.01 11.14 -9.09
N ALA A 48 7.69 12.31 -8.56
CA ALA A 48 7.11 12.41 -7.24
C ALA A 48 5.65 11.94 -7.25
N LEU A 49 4.88 12.27 -8.30
CA LEU A 49 3.45 11.99 -8.29
C LEU A 49 3.16 10.49 -8.42
N ILE A 50 3.85 9.78 -9.33
CA ILE A 50 3.61 8.35 -9.54
C ILE A 50 4.01 7.59 -8.27
N SER A 51 5.24 7.82 -7.78
CA SER A 51 5.73 7.17 -6.58
C SER A 51 4.90 7.50 -5.34
N ALA A 52 4.51 8.75 -5.14
CA ALA A 52 3.62 9.13 -4.04
C ALA A 52 2.24 8.49 -4.17
N THR A 53 1.67 8.40 -5.39
CA THR A 53 0.36 7.76 -5.60
C THR A 53 0.42 6.28 -5.22
N PHE A 54 1.45 5.56 -5.66
CA PHE A 54 1.64 4.17 -5.29
C PHE A 54 1.89 3.99 -3.79
N PHE A 55 2.66 4.88 -3.17
CA PHE A 55 2.88 4.87 -1.73
C PHE A 55 1.59 5.07 -0.93
N HIS A 56 0.77 6.07 -1.26
CA HIS A 56 -0.51 6.26 -0.57
C HIS A 56 -1.46 5.09 -0.79
N THR A 57 -1.49 4.54 -2.01
CA THR A 57 -2.32 3.35 -2.31
C THR A 57 -1.84 2.14 -1.51
N LEU A 58 -0.52 1.99 -1.33
CA LEU A 58 0.10 0.97 -0.50
C LEU A 58 -0.27 1.13 0.98
N LEU A 59 -0.22 2.34 1.53
CA LEU A 59 -0.63 2.63 2.91
C LEU A 59 -2.12 2.32 3.11
N ILE A 60 -2.99 2.86 2.26
CA ILE A 60 -4.45 2.63 2.35
C ILE A 60 -4.76 1.14 2.29
N SER A 61 -4.21 0.44 1.29
CA SER A 61 -4.42 -1.00 1.12
C SER A 61 -3.88 -1.77 2.33
N GLY A 62 -2.65 -1.47 2.76
CA GLY A 62 -2.01 -2.06 3.94
C GLY A 62 -2.86 -1.91 5.19
N SER A 63 -3.40 -0.72 5.43
CA SER A 63 -4.21 -0.40 6.60
C SER A 63 -5.56 -1.09 6.58
N ILE A 64 -6.24 -1.16 5.43
CA ILE A 64 -7.49 -1.92 5.28
C ILE A 64 -7.26 -3.39 5.64
N PHE A 65 -6.24 -4.03 5.08
CA PHE A 65 -5.94 -5.44 5.38
C PHE A 65 -5.44 -5.65 6.81
N ALA A 66 -4.63 -4.74 7.36
CA ALA A 66 -4.15 -4.82 8.74
C ALA A 66 -5.32 -4.73 9.74
N ILE A 67 -6.22 -3.76 9.55
CA ILE A 67 -7.44 -3.61 10.38
C ILE A 67 -8.30 -4.87 10.24
N GLY A 68 -8.52 -5.37 9.03
CA GLY A 68 -9.28 -6.60 8.79
C GLY A 68 -8.72 -7.81 9.54
N LEU A 69 -7.43 -8.09 9.36
CA LEU A 69 -6.73 -9.21 10.01
C LEU A 69 -6.76 -9.09 11.55
N MET A 70 -6.61 -7.88 12.08
CA MET A 70 -6.64 -7.66 13.53
C MET A 70 -8.05 -7.75 14.11
N ALA A 71 -9.05 -7.24 13.40
CA ALA A 71 -10.45 -7.37 13.80
C ALA A 71 -10.89 -8.84 13.83
N GLU A 72 -10.47 -9.66 12.86
CA GLU A 72 -10.68 -11.11 12.90
C GLU A 72 -10.08 -11.76 14.15
N LYS A 73 -8.84 -11.39 14.52
CA LYS A 73 -8.19 -11.88 15.74
C LYS A 73 -8.93 -11.50 17.03
N VAL A 74 -9.64 -10.38 17.05
CA VAL A 74 -10.49 -9.94 18.17
C VAL A 74 -11.87 -10.62 18.17
N GLY A 75 -12.16 -11.42 17.14
CA GLY A 75 -13.35 -12.25 17.01
C GLY A 75 -14.50 -11.56 16.28
N PHE A 76 -14.21 -10.56 15.44
CA PHE A 76 -15.14 -10.10 14.41
C PHE A 76 -15.06 -11.05 13.21
N LYS A 77 -16.18 -11.32 12.54
CA LYS A 77 -16.18 -12.11 11.30
C LYS A 77 -16.07 -11.15 10.12
N LEU A 78 -14.92 -11.12 9.46
CA LEU A 78 -14.67 -10.29 8.28
C LEU A 78 -14.31 -11.20 7.10
N ASP A 79 -15.21 -12.13 6.82
CA ASP A 79 -14.99 -13.24 5.90
C ASP A 79 -14.59 -12.79 4.48
N GLU A 80 -14.94 -11.56 4.10
CA GLU A 80 -14.66 -10.95 2.79
C GLU A 80 -13.31 -10.22 2.72
N LEU A 81 -12.79 -9.73 3.85
CA LEU A 81 -11.69 -8.78 3.86
C LEU A 81 -10.32 -9.45 4.00
N THR A 82 -10.30 -10.68 4.48
CA THR A 82 -9.08 -11.45 4.73
C THR A 82 -9.04 -12.68 3.82
N PRO A 83 -7.98 -12.85 3.00
CA PRO A 83 -7.92 -13.97 2.09
C PRO A 83 -7.75 -15.29 2.84
N LYS A 84 -8.77 -16.15 2.77
CA LYS A 84 -8.75 -17.48 3.41
C LYS A 84 -8.12 -18.54 2.52
N THR A 85 -8.28 -18.42 1.21
CA THR A 85 -7.74 -19.37 0.22
C THR A 85 -6.26 -19.08 -0.06
N THR A 86 -5.51 -20.11 -0.45
CA THR A 86 -4.13 -19.94 -0.93
C THR A 86 -4.06 -18.96 -2.10
N GLN A 87 -5.01 -19.05 -3.04
CA GLN A 87 -5.10 -18.15 -4.18
C GLN A 87 -5.33 -16.69 -3.74
N GLY A 88 -6.24 -16.44 -2.80
CA GLY A 88 -6.47 -15.09 -2.27
C GLY A 88 -5.23 -14.50 -1.59
N LYS A 89 -4.45 -15.35 -0.90
CA LYS A 89 -3.19 -14.93 -0.27
C LYS A 89 -2.12 -14.58 -1.32
N ILE A 90 -2.05 -15.34 -2.41
CA ILE A 90 -1.17 -15.04 -3.55
C ILE A 90 -1.61 -13.72 -4.20
N ASN A 91 -2.90 -13.54 -4.49
CA ASN A 91 -3.42 -12.29 -5.07
C ASN A 91 -3.08 -11.08 -4.19
N LEU A 92 -3.26 -11.19 -2.87
CA LEU A 92 -2.90 -10.14 -1.93
C LEU A 92 -1.39 -9.83 -1.97
N LEU A 93 -0.54 -10.85 -1.98
CA LEU A 93 0.90 -10.67 -2.11
C LEU A 93 1.26 -9.95 -3.43
N MET A 94 0.66 -10.38 -4.55
CA MET A 94 0.89 -9.77 -5.86
C MET A 94 0.45 -8.32 -5.90
N LEU A 95 -0.67 -7.97 -5.24
CA LEU A 95 -1.10 -6.57 -5.06
C LEU A 95 -0.03 -5.75 -4.33
N PHE A 96 0.49 -6.24 -3.20
CA PHE A 96 1.53 -5.52 -2.46
C PHE A 96 2.84 -5.40 -3.24
N VAL A 97 3.24 -6.44 -3.98
CA VAL A 97 4.42 -6.39 -4.85
C VAL A 97 4.21 -5.37 -5.98
N MET A 98 3.03 -5.34 -6.61
CA MET A 98 2.69 -4.36 -7.63
C MET A 98 2.79 -2.94 -7.08
N LEU A 99 2.15 -2.67 -5.93
CA LEU A 99 2.14 -1.34 -5.31
C LEU A 99 3.53 -0.88 -4.87
N ALA A 100 4.29 -1.76 -4.21
CA ALA A 100 5.67 -1.46 -3.79
C ALA A 100 6.59 -1.24 -4.99
N SER A 101 6.44 -2.03 -6.06
CA SER A 101 7.20 -1.86 -7.30
C SER A 101 6.88 -0.54 -7.99
N GLY A 102 5.59 -0.18 -8.07
CA GLY A 102 5.14 1.10 -8.62
C GLY A 102 5.64 2.31 -7.81
N MET A 103 5.80 2.15 -6.50
CA MET A 103 6.41 3.17 -5.64
C MET A 103 7.89 3.39 -6.00
N VAL A 104 8.68 2.33 -6.16
CA VAL A 104 10.15 2.45 -6.31
C VAL A 104 10.65 2.54 -7.75
N MET A 105 9.82 2.23 -8.75
CA MET A 105 10.26 2.11 -10.16
C MET A 105 10.85 3.39 -10.74
N TRP A 106 10.49 4.56 -10.19
CA TRP A 106 11.04 5.81 -10.67
C TRP A 106 12.54 5.96 -10.35
N TRP A 107 12.98 5.56 -9.15
CA TRP A 107 14.39 5.57 -8.77
C TRP A 107 15.14 4.33 -9.24
N HIS A 108 14.44 3.21 -9.36
CA HIS A 108 14.99 1.93 -9.79
C HIS A 108 14.16 1.36 -10.95
N PRO A 109 14.48 1.72 -12.21
CA PRO A 109 13.71 1.29 -13.38
C PRO A 109 13.52 -0.22 -13.50
N ILE A 110 14.42 -1.03 -12.93
CA ILE A 110 14.27 -2.49 -12.89
C ILE A 110 13.01 -2.97 -12.16
N ALA A 111 12.48 -2.18 -11.21
CA ALA A 111 11.23 -2.50 -10.52
C ALA A 111 10.00 -2.41 -11.43
N PHE A 112 10.13 -1.90 -12.65
CA PHE A 112 9.10 -2.01 -13.67
C PHE A 112 8.76 -3.47 -14.03
N LEU A 113 9.74 -4.38 -13.96
CA LEU A 113 9.52 -5.80 -14.24
C LEU A 113 8.55 -6.46 -13.25
N PRO A 114 8.80 -6.44 -11.92
CA PRO A 114 7.84 -6.99 -10.97
C PRO A 114 6.50 -6.24 -11.01
N PHE A 115 6.48 -4.93 -11.31
CA PHE A 115 5.23 -4.18 -11.49
C PHE A 115 4.37 -4.78 -12.62
N ILE A 116 4.92 -4.92 -13.83
CA ILE A 116 4.15 -5.46 -14.97
C ILE A 116 3.78 -6.92 -14.77
N ILE A 117 4.70 -7.75 -14.26
CA ILE A 117 4.43 -9.19 -14.08
C ILE A 117 3.26 -9.38 -13.11
N THR A 118 3.25 -8.65 -12.00
CA THR A 118 2.18 -8.75 -11.00
C THR A 118 0.88 -8.10 -11.46
N ALA A 119 0.93 -6.98 -12.17
CA ALA A 119 -0.26 -6.37 -12.77
C ALA A 119 -0.91 -7.29 -13.82
N ALA A 120 -0.10 -7.91 -14.70
CA ALA A 120 -0.58 -8.86 -15.69
C ALA A 120 -1.18 -10.10 -15.02
N TYR A 121 -0.52 -10.65 -14.01
CA TYR A 121 -1.03 -11.77 -13.22
C TYR A 121 -2.41 -11.45 -12.60
N LEU A 122 -2.53 -10.32 -11.89
CA LEU A 122 -3.78 -9.92 -11.26
C LEU A 122 -4.90 -9.73 -12.29
N THR A 123 -4.57 -9.11 -13.44
CA THR A 123 -5.53 -8.93 -14.54
C THR A 123 -6.00 -10.27 -15.11
N ILE A 124 -5.09 -11.22 -15.34
CA ILE A 124 -5.45 -12.54 -15.88
C ILE A 124 -6.34 -13.30 -14.90
N VAL A 125 -6.01 -13.27 -13.61
CA VAL A 125 -6.78 -13.96 -12.56
C VAL A 125 -8.18 -13.34 -12.39
N GLU A 126 -8.32 -12.02 -12.53
CA GLU A 126 -9.63 -11.35 -12.45
C GLU A 126 -10.50 -11.62 -13.69
N LEU A 127 -9.88 -11.86 -14.86
CA LEU A 127 -10.58 -12.13 -16.11
C LEU A 127 -10.92 -13.62 -16.33
N SER A 128 -10.35 -14.53 -15.55
CA SER A 128 -10.54 -15.99 -15.65
C SER A 128 -11.68 -16.50 -14.77
#